data_AF-A0A5A7XHQ1-F1
#
_entry.id   AF-A0A5A7XHQ1-F1
#
_cell.length_a   1.000
_cell.length_b   1.000
_cell.length_c   1.000
_cell.angle_alpha   90.00
_cell.angle_beta   90.00
_cell.angle_gamma   90.00
#
_symmetry.space_group_name_H-M   'P 1'
#
loop_
_entity.id
_entity.type
_entity.pdbx_description
1 polymer ?
#
loop_
_entity_poly.entity_id
_entity_poly.type
_entity_poly.pdbx_seq_one_letter_code
_entity_poly.pdbx_strand_id
1 'polypeptide(L)'
;MRLLLLGGTSEARALAAELNAEATVISSLAGRVPDPALPVGKVRIGGFGGVDGLRRWVRDERVDAVVDATHPFAARITANAARACREEGVPHVVLARPAWPAGDAIVVGSDVEAADVVSRNRYGRVFLTTGRSGSAAFAGVDAWFLIRAVTSPDDVELPPRHHLLLSRGPYRYADERRLLTEHRIEALVTKNSGGDMTRDKVTAADDLGIPVIMVQRPRLPDDVTAVPTVTEAAAWVRSL
;
A
#
# COMPACT_ATOMS: atom_id res chain seq x y z
N MET A 1 -13.69 24.38 5.76
CA MET A 1 -12.42 23.67 5.93
C MET A 1 -11.96 23.07 4.60
N ARG A 2 -10.66 23.14 4.32
CA ARG A 2 -9.97 22.57 3.16
C ARG A 2 -9.06 21.43 3.61
N LEU A 3 -9.40 20.22 3.17
CA LEU A 3 -8.71 19.00 3.56
C LEU A 3 -7.80 18.52 2.43
N LEU A 4 -6.52 18.32 2.72
CA LEU A 4 -5.66 17.52 1.86
C LEU A 4 -5.79 16.05 2.23
N LEU A 5 -6.21 15.23 1.28
CA LEU A 5 -6.30 13.79 1.44
C LEU A 5 -5.22 13.11 0.62
N LEU A 6 -4.16 12.62 1.26
CA LEU A 6 -3.15 11.81 0.59
C LEU A 6 -3.73 10.42 0.32
N GLY A 7 -3.88 10.05 -0.95
CA GLY A 7 -4.73 8.93 -1.35
C GLY A 7 -4.00 7.82 -2.11
N GLY A 8 -4.81 6.98 -2.77
CA GLY A 8 -4.36 5.80 -3.50
C GLY A 8 -4.88 4.48 -2.95
N THR A 9 -5.73 4.53 -1.92
CA THR A 9 -6.40 3.38 -1.31
C THR A 9 -7.91 3.44 -1.51
N SER A 10 -8.61 2.33 -1.24
CA SER A 10 -10.07 2.30 -1.11
C SER A 10 -10.57 3.22 0.00
N GLU A 11 -9.87 3.23 1.13
CA GLU A 11 -10.18 3.99 2.32
C GLU A 11 -10.12 5.49 2.04
N ALA A 12 -9.10 5.95 1.30
CA ALA A 12 -9.03 7.33 0.84
C ALA A 12 -10.23 7.70 -0.05
N ARG A 13 -10.63 6.83 -0.98
CA ARG A 13 -11.78 7.10 -1.85
C ARG A 13 -13.09 7.14 -1.07
N ALA A 14 -13.26 6.24 -0.10
CA ALA A 14 -14.42 6.21 0.78
C ALA A 14 -14.48 7.47 1.67
N LEU A 15 -13.35 7.89 2.25
CA LEU A 15 -13.28 9.10 3.07
C LEU A 15 -13.55 10.37 2.26
N ALA A 16 -13.04 10.45 1.03
CA ALA A 16 -13.38 11.53 0.12
C ALA A 16 -14.90 11.59 -0.12
N ALA A 17 -15.53 10.44 -0.39
CA ALA A 17 -16.97 10.37 -0.59
C ALA A 17 -17.77 10.81 0.65
N GLU A 18 -17.33 10.41 1.84
CA GLU A 18 -17.98 10.78 3.10
C GLU A 18 -17.90 12.29 3.37
N LEU A 19 -16.75 12.92 3.13
CA LEU A 19 -16.51 14.32 3.52
C LEU A 19 -16.77 15.35 2.42
N ASN A 20 -16.95 14.95 1.16
CA ASN A 20 -17.01 15.89 0.02
C ASN A 20 -18.20 16.86 0.07
N ALA A 21 -19.28 16.53 0.77
CA ALA A 21 -20.41 17.44 0.96
C ALA A 21 -20.18 18.47 2.08
N GLU A 22 -19.24 18.20 3.01
CA GLU A 22 -19.00 18.98 4.23
C GLU A 22 -17.72 19.83 4.15
N ALA A 23 -16.75 19.41 3.33
CA ALA A 23 -15.43 20.03 3.23
C ALA A 23 -14.96 20.15 1.78
N THR A 24 -14.04 21.11 1.53
CA THR A 24 -13.29 21.13 0.27
C THR A 24 -12.19 20.07 0.32
N VAL A 25 -12.49 18.87 -0.15
CA VAL A 25 -11.53 17.75 -0.20
C VAL A 25 -10.69 17.84 -1.47
N ILE A 26 -9.36 17.85 -1.30
CA ILE A 26 -8.38 17.73 -2.39
C ILE A 26 -7.65 16.41 -2.23
N SER A 27 -8.02 15.43 -3.06
CA SER A 27 -7.35 14.13 -3.10
C SER A 27 -6.05 14.21 -3.87
N SER A 28 -4.99 13.63 -3.31
CA SER A 28 -3.64 13.65 -3.87
C SER A 28 -3.17 12.26 -4.22
N LEU A 29 -2.98 11.99 -5.51
CA LEU A 29 -2.52 10.70 -6.03
C LEU A 29 -1.08 10.78 -6.54
N ALA A 30 -0.33 9.70 -6.37
CA ALA A 30 1.08 9.65 -6.79
C ALA A 30 1.29 9.56 -8.32
N GLY A 31 0.24 9.26 -9.10
CA GLY A 31 0.35 9.10 -10.56
C GLY A 31 1.06 7.82 -11.01
N ARG A 32 1.06 6.79 -10.18
CA ARG A 32 1.80 5.52 -10.44
C ARG A 32 1.03 4.48 -11.25
N VAL A 33 -0.25 4.75 -11.52
CA VAL A 33 -1.16 3.83 -12.21
C VAL A 33 -1.83 4.62 -13.33
N PRO A 34 -1.82 4.13 -14.59
CA PRO A 34 -2.57 4.73 -15.68
C PRO A 34 -4.06 4.53 -15.41
N ASP A 35 -4.83 5.59 -15.69
CA ASP A 35 -6.28 5.64 -15.47
C ASP A 35 -6.68 5.15 -14.06
N PRO A 36 -6.28 5.87 -12.99
CA PRO A 36 -6.66 5.52 -11.64
C PRO A 36 -8.15 5.83 -11.43
N ALA A 37 -8.85 4.95 -10.73
CA ALA A 37 -10.22 5.25 -10.28
C ALA A 37 -10.20 6.50 -9.40
N LEU A 38 -10.75 7.60 -9.91
CA LEU A 38 -10.69 8.90 -9.25
C LEU A 38 -11.68 8.96 -8.08
N PRO A 39 -11.29 9.54 -6.93
CA PRO A 39 -12.24 9.89 -5.88
C PRO A 39 -13.16 11.03 -6.34
N VAL A 40 -14.26 11.22 -5.62
CA VAL A 40 -15.09 12.42 -5.77
C VAL A 40 -14.33 13.67 -5.35
N GLY A 41 -14.73 14.83 -5.88
CA GLY A 41 -14.14 16.13 -5.54
C GLY A 41 -12.90 16.47 -6.36
N LYS A 42 -12.06 17.38 -5.82
CA LYS A 42 -10.86 17.84 -6.52
C LYS A 42 -9.76 16.81 -6.41
N VAL A 43 -9.03 16.57 -7.50
CA VAL A 43 -7.91 15.64 -7.55
C VAL A 43 -6.66 16.33 -8.09
N ARG A 44 -5.52 16.12 -7.41
CA ARG A 44 -4.18 16.40 -7.93
C ARG A 44 -3.42 15.10 -8.15
N ILE A 45 -2.61 15.07 -9.21
CA ILE A 45 -1.77 13.93 -9.56
C ILE A 45 -0.32 14.40 -9.64
N GLY A 46 0.58 13.68 -8.98
CA GLY A 46 2.02 13.94 -8.99
C GLY A 46 2.61 14.11 -7.60
N GLY A 47 3.95 14.03 -7.54
CA GLY A 47 4.69 14.26 -6.31
C GLY A 47 4.62 15.73 -5.83
N PHE A 48 4.96 15.96 -4.57
CA PHE A 48 5.07 17.31 -4.02
C PHE A 48 6.48 17.90 -4.17
N GLY A 49 7.50 17.09 -4.46
CA GLY A 49 8.91 17.52 -4.43
C GLY A 49 9.54 17.43 -3.04
N GLY A 50 9.23 16.37 -2.28
CA GLY A 50 9.75 16.17 -0.93
C GLY A 50 8.97 16.94 0.14
N VAL A 51 9.59 17.12 1.30
CA VAL A 51 9.00 17.81 2.46
C VAL A 51 8.74 19.28 2.15
N ASP A 52 9.75 20.01 1.65
CA ASP A 52 9.64 21.45 1.38
C ASP A 52 8.58 21.76 0.33
N GLY A 53 8.48 20.90 -0.69
CA GLY A 53 7.44 21.02 -1.69
C GLY A 53 6.04 20.76 -1.14
N LEU A 54 5.87 19.80 -0.23
CA LEU A 54 4.59 19.57 0.44
C LEU A 54 4.22 20.73 1.37
N ARG A 55 5.18 21.28 2.12
CA ARG A 55 4.99 22.45 2.98
C ARG A 55 4.51 23.66 2.20
N ARG A 56 5.20 24.01 1.12
CA ARG A 56 4.79 25.11 0.22
C ARG A 56 3.37 24.90 -0.29
N TRP A 57 3.06 23.69 -0.77
CA TRP A 57 1.74 23.38 -1.29
C TRP A 57 0.64 23.53 -0.23
N VAL A 58 0.86 22.99 0.98
CA VAL A 58 -0.05 23.10 2.12
C VAL A 58 -0.34 24.57 2.46
N ARG A 59 0.71 25.41 2.46
CA ARG A 59 0.60 26.84 2.73
C ARG A 59 -0.12 27.60 1.61
N ASP A 60 0.29 27.40 0.37
CA ASP A 60 -0.21 28.13 -0.80
C ASP A 60 -1.70 27.81 -1.04
N GLU A 61 -2.10 26.55 -0.84
CA GLU A 61 -3.49 26.13 -0.95
C GLU A 61 -4.32 26.43 0.30
N ARG A 62 -3.70 26.90 1.40
CA ARG A 62 -4.36 27.14 2.69
C ARG A 62 -5.10 25.91 3.18
N VAL A 63 -4.36 24.80 3.29
CA VAL A 63 -4.86 23.54 3.81
C VAL A 63 -5.04 23.64 5.32
N ASP A 64 -6.24 23.31 5.80
CA ASP A 64 -6.59 23.38 7.21
C ASP A 64 -6.24 22.08 7.95
N ALA A 65 -6.21 20.94 7.24
CA ALA A 65 -5.87 19.63 7.80
C ALA A 65 -5.37 18.67 6.72
N VAL A 66 -4.61 17.65 7.13
CA VAL A 66 -4.15 16.56 6.27
C VAL A 66 -4.58 15.21 6.83
N VAL A 67 -5.24 14.41 6.00
CA VAL A 67 -5.42 12.97 6.28
C VAL A 67 -4.51 12.18 5.35
N ASP A 68 -3.58 11.42 5.91
CA ASP A 68 -2.79 10.44 5.18
C ASP A 68 -3.55 9.11 5.12
N ALA A 69 -4.21 8.86 4.00
CA ALA A 69 -4.86 7.59 3.68
C ALA A 69 -4.11 6.84 2.57
N THR A 70 -2.78 7.01 2.48
CA THR A 70 -1.95 6.29 1.51
C THR A 70 -1.80 4.80 1.89
N HIS A 71 -1.24 4.00 1.00
CA HIS A 71 -1.02 2.58 1.28
C HIS A 71 -0.06 2.42 2.48
N PRO A 72 -0.23 1.43 3.40
CA PRO A 72 0.63 1.28 4.59
C PRO A 72 2.14 1.10 4.32
N PHE A 73 2.53 0.80 3.08
CA PHE A 73 3.93 0.70 2.62
C PHE A 73 4.44 1.97 1.93
N ALA A 74 3.65 3.04 1.88
CA ALA A 74 4.02 4.34 1.31
C ALA A 74 4.80 5.20 2.32
N ALA A 75 5.69 4.57 3.11
CA ALA A 75 6.35 5.17 4.27
C ALA A 75 7.03 6.52 3.97
N ARG A 76 7.59 6.70 2.77
CA ARG A 76 8.24 7.97 2.38
C ARG A 76 7.26 9.15 2.37
N ILE A 77 6.06 8.98 1.79
CA ILE A 77 5.09 10.10 1.75
C ILE A 77 4.49 10.32 3.14
N THR A 78 4.25 9.27 3.92
CA THR A 78 3.82 9.37 5.32
C THR A 78 4.82 10.14 6.18
N ALA A 79 6.11 9.81 6.10
CA ALA A 79 7.17 10.53 6.81
C ALA A 79 7.28 11.99 6.35
N ASN A 80 7.15 12.23 5.04
CA ASN A 80 7.14 13.60 4.52
C ASN A 80 5.93 14.40 5.02
N ALA A 81 4.74 13.79 5.06
CA ALA A 81 3.51 14.42 5.53
C ALA A 81 3.58 14.77 7.00
N ALA A 82 3.99 13.81 7.84
CA ALA A 82 4.20 14.05 9.27
C ALA A 82 5.13 15.24 9.52
N ARG A 83 6.30 15.25 8.86
CA ARG A 83 7.26 16.34 8.99
C ARG A 83 6.73 17.68 8.47
N ALA A 84 6.13 17.69 7.28
CA ALA A 84 5.61 18.92 6.67
C ALA A 84 4.48 19.53 7.51
N CYS A 85 3.54 18.72 7.97
CA CYS A 85 2.42 19.18 8.77
C CYS A 85 2.88 19.74 10.12
N ARG A 86 3.84 19.06 10.78
CA ARG A 86 4.41 19.56 12.03
C ARG A 86 5.15 20.88 11.86
N GLU A 87 5.91 21.05 10.77
CA GLU A 87 6.64 22.29 10.48
C GLU A 87 5.71 23.46 10.09
N GLU A 88 4.54 23.18 9.50
CA GLU A 88 3.54 24.20 9.16
C GLU A 88 2.44 24.38 10.24
N GLY A 89 2.46 23.59 11.31
CA GLY A 89 1.44 23.62 12.36
C GLY A 89 0.05 23.15 11.88
N VAL A 90 -0.01 22.30 10.86
CA VAL A 90 -1.27 21.79 10.30
C VAL A 90 -1.64 20.46 10.96
N PRO A 91 -2.87 20.27 11.46
CA PRO A 91 -3.35 18.99 11.97
C PRO A 91 -3.18 17.85 10.97
N HIS A 92 -2.68 16.71 11.44
CA HIS A 92 -2.40 15.54 10.62
C HIS A 92 -2.79 14.24 11.32
N VAL A 93 -3.48 13.36 10.60
CA VAL A 93 -3.80 11.99 11.04
C VAL A 93 -3.54 10.99 9.93
N VAL A 94 -3.10 9.78 10.29
CA VAL A 94 -3.01 8.66 9.35
C VAL A 94 -4.25 7.78 9.46
N LEU A 95 -4.93 7.54 8.34
CA LEU A 95 -5.95 6.50 8.22
C LEU A 95 -5.26 5.17 7.89
N ALA A 96 -5.01 4.36 8.92
CA ALA A 96 -4.31 3.08 8.81
C ALA A 96 -5.15 1.95 9.40
N ARG A 97 -5.83 1.20 8.52
CA ARG A 97 -6.52 -0.03 8.89
C ARG A 97 -5.60 -1.03 9.62
N PRO A 98 -6.11 -1.87 10.53
CA PRO A 98 -5.30 -2.85 11.25
C PRO A 98 -4.48 -3.77 10.34
N ALA A 99 -3.33 -4.22 10.84
CA ALA A 99 -2.54 -5.29 10.22
C ALA A 99 -3.28 -6.63 10.35
N TRP A 100 -3.06 -7.54 9.40
CA TRP A 100 -3.50 -8.91 9.60
C TRP A 100 -2.67 -9.55 10.71
N PRO A 101 -3.28 -10.42 11.54
CA PRO A 101 -2.52 -11.33 12.39
C PRO A 101 -1.54 -12.14 11.53
N ALA A 102 -0.34 -12.38 12.05
CA ALA A 102 0.68 -13.12 11.32
C ALA A 102 0.30 -14.60 11.11
N GLY A 103 -0.40 -15.22 12.07
CA GLY A 103 -0.67 -16.65 12.04
C GLY A 103 0.64 -17.44 11.91
N ASP A 104 0.66 -18.42 11.01
CA ASP A 104 1.84 -19.25 10.71
C ASP A 104 2.77 -18.62 9.66
N ALA A 105 2.54 -17.37 9.26
CA ALA A 105 3.38 -16.70 8.27
C ALA A 105 4.81 -16.48 8.79
N ILE A 106 5.78 -16.66 7.91
CA ILE A 106 7.18 -16.27 8.14
C ILE A 106 7.25 -14.75 8.03
N VAL A 107 7.43 -14.10 9.17
CA VAL A 107 7.45 -12.64 9.27
C VAL A 107 8.84 -12.09 8.97
N VAL A 108 8.94 -11.13 8.04
CA VAL A 108 10.20 -10.46 7.65
C VAL A 108 10.05 -8.94 7.64
N GLY A 109 11.16 -8.22 7.81
CA GLY A 109 11.20 -6.75 7.85
C GLY A 109 11.27 -6.07 6.48
N SER A 110 11.64 -6.80 5.42
CA SER A 110 11.83 -6.21 4.09
C SER A 110 11.61 -7.20 2.94
N ASP A 111 11.47 -6.66 1.72
CA ASP A 111 11.42 -7.47 0.50
C ASP A 111 12.77 -8.22 0.27
N VAL A 112 13.90 -7.69 0.78
CA VAL A 112 15.23 -8.35 0.72
C VAL A 112 15.28 -9.55 1.66
N GLU A 113 14.84 -9.40 2.90
CA GLU A 113 14.76 -10.53 3.84
C GLU A 113 13.77 -11.61 3.34
N ALA A 114 12.71 -11.22 2.63
CA ALA A 114 11.82 -12.16 1.97
C ALA A 114 12.55 -12.98 0.89
N ALA A 115 13.40 -12.35 0.08
CA ALA A 115 14.24 -13.03 -0.90
C ALA A 115 15.25 -13.99 -0.25
N ASP A 116 15.81 -13.63 0.90
CA ASP A 116 16.68 -14.52 1.68
C ASP A 116 15.92 -15.73 2.24
N VAL A 117 14.68 -15.55 2.69
CA VAL A 117 13.82 -16.66 3.13
C VAL A 117 13.52 -17.59 1.94
N VAL A 118 13.18 -17.04 0.77
CA VAL A 118 12.95 -17.84 -0.44
C VAL A 118 14.18 -18.68 -0.79
N SER A 119 15.35 -18.06 -0.81
CA SER A 119 16.60 -18.72 -1.19
C SER A 119 17.00 -19.81 -0.17
N ARG A 120 16.90 -19.52 1.13
CA ARG A 120 17.25 -20.48 2.20
C ARG A 120 16.34 -21.71 2.20
N ASN A 121 15.06 -21.54 1.93
CA ASN A 121 14.09 -22.64 1.88
C ASN A 121 14.01 -23.33 0.52
N ARG A 122 14.74 -22.82 -0.49
CA ARG A 122 14.81 -23.40 -1.84
C ARG A 122 13.45 -23.53 -2.53
N TYR A 123 12.54 -22.57 -2.32
CA TYR A 123 11.27 -22.56 -3.03
C TYR A 123 11.52 -22.35 -4.53
N GLY A 124 11.07 -23.27 -5.36
CA GLY A 124 11.26 -23.27 -6.81
C GLY A 124 10.22 -22.43 -7.56
N ARG A 125 9.05 -22.18 -6.97
CA ARG A 125 7.94 -21.42 -7.56
C ARG A 125 7.30 -20.47 -6.56
N VAL A 126 7.47 -19.17 -6.76
CA VAL A 126 7.08 -18.15 -5.78
C VAL A 126 6.08 -17.17 -6.39
N PHE A 127 5.01 -16.87 -5.66
CA PHE A 127 4.07 -15.82 -6.03
C PHE A 127 4.42 -14.51 -5.32
N LEU A 128 4.85 -13.49 -6.07
CA LEU A 128 5.11 -12.14 -5.57
C LEU A 128 3.88 -11.26 -5.72
N THR A 129 3.34 -10.82 -4.60
CA THR A 129 2.21 -9.87 -4.53
C THR A 129 2.59 -8.55 -3.86
N THR A 130 3.90 -8.30 -3.73
CA THR A 130 4.50 -7.10 -3.12
C THR A 130 4.47 -5.87 -4.04
N GLY A 131 3.99 -6.06 -5.28
CA GLY A 131 3.83 -5.03 -6.30
C GLY A 131 5.15 -4.62 -6.96
N ARG A 132 5.08 -3.56 -7.77
CA ARG A 132 6.14 -3.10 -8.68
C ARG A 132 7.52 -2.93 -8.04
N SER A 133 7.57 -2.33 -6.85
CA SER A 133 8.84 -1.95 -6.22
C SER A 133 9.49 -3.09 -5.42
N GLY A 134 8.73 -4.14 -5.08
CA GLY A 134 9.24 -5.25 -4.26
C GLY A 134 9.93 -6.33 -5.09
N SER A 135 9.62 -6.45 -6.38
CA SER A 135 10.16 -7.51 -7.24
C SER A 135 11.67 -7.41 -7.48
N ALA A 136 12.24 -6.21 -7.38
CA ALA A 136 13.69 -5.96 -7.55
C ALA A 136 14.54 -6.80 -6.59
N ALA A 137 14.06 -7.01 -5.36
CA ALA A 137 14.79 -7.74 -4.32
C ALA A 137 15.02 -9.22 -4.69
N PHE A 138 14.27 -9.74 -5.67
CA PHE A 138 14.30 -11.13 -6.09
C PHE A 138 15.13 -11.37 -7.36
N ALA A 139 15.75 -10.33 -7.94
CA ALA A 139 16.46 -10.42 -9.22
C ALA A 139 17.54 -11.51 -9.25
N GLY A 140 18.26 -11.69 -8.14
CA GLY A 140 19.32 -12.69 -7.98
C GLY A 140 18.89 -14.05 -7.42
N VAL A 141 17.59 -14.29 -7.25
CA VAL A 141 17.09 -15.53 -6.63
C VAL A 141 16.83 -16.60 -7.70
N ASP A 142 17.40 -17.79 -7.51
CA ASP A 142 17.16 -18.94 -8.40
C ASP A 142 15.81 -19.62 -8.12
N ALA A 143 14.73 -18.99 -8.56
CA ALA A 143 13.37 -19.52 -8.53
C ALA A 143 12.60 -19.08 -9.78
N TRP A 144 11.44 -19.67 -10.02
CA TRP A 144 10.48 -19.16 -11.00
C TRP A 144 9.44 -18.29 -10.26
N PHE A 145 9.14 -17.11 -10.80
CA PHE A 145 8.29 -16.13 -10.13
C PHE A 145 7.02 -15.84 -10.92
N LEU A 146 5.86 -16.01 -10.26
CA LEU A 146 4.65 -15.31 -10.68
C LEU A 146 4.68 -13.92 -10.03
N ILE A 147 4.64 -12.85 -10.83
CA ILE A 147 4.71 -11.48 -10.31
C ILE A 147 3.40 -10.79 -10.64
N ARG A 148 2.63 -10.39 -9.62
CA ARG A 148 1.41 -9.58 -9.83
C ARG A 148 1.69 -8.11 -9.62
N ALA A 149 1.38 -7.31 -10.63
CA ALA A 149 1.45 -5.85 -10.56
C ALA A 149 0.28 -5.21 -11.31
N VAL A 150 -0.10 -3.98 -10.94
CA VAL A 150 -1.14 -3.23 -11.68
C VAL A 150 -0.58 -2.69 -12.99
N THR A 151 0.69 -2.32 -12.98
CA THR A 151 1.46 -1.81 -14.11
C THR A 151 2.79 -2.52 -14.18
N SER A 152 3.39 -2.55 -15.36
CA SER A 152 4.72 -3.09 -15.54
C SER A 152 5.73 -2.36 -14.63
N PRO A 153 6.67 -3.08 -14.00
CA PRO A 153 7.85 -2.47 -13.39
C PRO A 153 8.74 -1.80 -14.42
N ASP A 154 8.61 -0.48 -14.54
CA ASP A 154 9.59 0.33 -15.27
C ASP A 154 10.90 0.44 -14.46
N ASP A 155 12.03 0.35 -15.14
CA ASP A 155 13.39 0.57 -14.64
C ASP A 155 13.82 -0.31 -13.45
N VAL A 156 13.32 -1.55 -13.39
CA VAL A 156 13.68 -2.53 -12.36
C VAL A 156 14.13 -3.82 -13.00
N GLU A 157 15.27 -4.35 -12.54
CA GLU A 157 15.70 -5.70 -12.89
C GLU A 157 14.77 -6.73 -12.24
N LEU A 158 14.13 -7.55 -13.08
CA LEU A 158 13.22 -8.61 -12.64
C LEU A 158 13.96 -9.95 -12.58
N PRO A 159 13.50 -10.92 -11.75
CA PRO A 159 14.06 -12.27 -11.75
C PRO A 159 14.06 -12.87 -13.17
N PRO A 160 15.12 -13.54 -13.62
CA PRO A 160 15.24 -13.98 -15.01
C PRO A 160 14.13 -14.95 -15.44
N ARG A 161 13.63 -15.77 -14.50
CA ARG A 161 12.53 -16.71 -14.73
C ARG A 161 11.26 -16.17 -14.08
N HIS A 162 10.46 -15.42 -14.82
CA HIS A 162 9.22 -14.88 -14.29
C HIS A 162 8.07 -14.89 -15.30
N HIS A 163 6.85 -14.78 -14.78
CA HIS A 163 5.65 -14.41 -15.51
C HIS A 163 5.02 -13.20 -14.83
N LEU A 164 4.84 -12.12 -15.60
CA LEU A 164 4.21 -10.89 -15.11
C LEU A 164 2.70 -10.93 -15.37
N LEU A 165 1.93 -11.03 -14.29
CA LEU A 165 0.47 -10.94 -14.29
C LEU A 165 0.05 -9.49 -14.04
N LEU A 166 -0.30 -8.77 -15.10
CA LEU A 166 -0.90 -7.44 -15.00
C LEU A 166 -2.37 -7.56 -14.59
N SER A 167 -2.68 -7.14 -13.37
CA SER A 167 -4.01 -7.28 -12.82
C SER A 167 -4.33 -6.16 -11.82
N ARG A 168 -5.60 -5.77 -11.79
CA ARG A 168 -6.16 -4.79 -10.86
C ARG A 168 -7.32 -5.46 -10.15
N GLY A 169 -7.30 -5.43 -8.81
CA GLY A 169 -8.33 -6.06 -7.99
C GLY A 169 -9.73 -5.43 -8.16
N PRO A 170 -10.73 -5.93 -7.42
CA PRO A 170 -10.60 -6.80 -6.24
C PRO A 170 -10.12 -8.22 -6.57
N TYR A 171 -9.39 -8.83 -5.64
CA TYR A 171 -8.86 -10.19 -5.78
C TYR A 171 -9.67 -11.12 -4.89
N ARG A 172 -10.35 -12.09 -5.50
CA ARG A 172 -11.28 -13.00 -4.81
C ARG A 172 -10.64 -14.34 -4.51
N TYR A 173 -11.02 -14.96 -3.41
CA TYR A 173 -10.50 -16.26 -2.95
C TYR A 173 -10.42 -17.32 -4.05
N ALA A 174 -11.50 -17.51 -4.83
CA ALA A 174 -11.53 -18.51 -5.88
C ALA A 174 -10.46 -18.27 -6.97
N ASP A 175 -10.21 -17.00 -7.31
CA ASP A 175 -9.18 -16.63 -8.28
C ASP A 175 -7.78 -16.79 -7.70
N GLU A 176 -7.57 -16.43 -6.43
CA GLU A 176 -6.28 -16.62 -5.76
C GLU A 176 -5.93 -18.11 -5.65
N ARG A 177 -6.88 -18.94 -5.20
CA ARG A 177 -6.69 -20.39 -5.08
C ARG A 177 -6.38 -21.01 -6.44
N ARG A 178 -7.06 -20.56 -7.50
CA ARG A 178 -6.80 -21.00 -8.88
C ARG A 178 -5.39 -20.64 -9.32
N LEU A 179 -4.95 -19.39 -9.15
CA LEU A 179 -3.59 -18.95 -9.50
C LEU A 179 -2.53 -19.75 -8.75
N LEU A 180 -2.69 -19.93 -7.44
CA LEU A 180 -1.77 -20.72 -6.62
C LEU A 180 -1.64 -22.17 -7.13
N THR A 181 -2.77 -22.78 -7.50
CA THR A 181 -2.81 -24.18 -7.99
C THR A 181 -2.25 -24.31 -9.40
N GLU A 182 -2.72 -23.51 -10.36
CA GLU A 182 -2.34 -23.59 -11.78
C GLU A 182 -0.85 -23.36 -11.98
N HIS A 183 -0.28 -22.41 -11.23
CA HIS A 183 1.14 -22.10 -11.31
C HIS A 183 2.03 -22.96 -10.40
N ARG A 184 1.44 -23.89 -9.62
CA ARG A 184 2.12 -24.77 -8.66
C ARG A 184 3.00 -23.97 -7.69
N ILE A 185 2.41 -22.95 -7.08
CA ILE A 185 3.12 -22.06 -6.16
C ILE A 185 3.52 -22.81 -4.90
N GLU A 186 4.77 -22.66 -4.49
CA GLU A 186 5.36 -23.27 -3.31
C GLU A 186 5.52 -22.27 -2.16
N ALA A 187 5.53 -20.96 -2.44
CA ALA A 187 5.51 -19.91 -1.43
C ALA A 187 4.82 -18.64 -1.94
N LEU A 188 4.07 -17.97 -1.06
CA LEU A 188 3.48 -16.66 -1.29
C LEU A 188 4.31 -15.59 -0.59
N VAL A 189 4.82 -14.60 -1.32
CA VAL A 189 5.39 -13.39 -0.72
C VAL A 189 4.37 -12.25 -0.81
N THR A 190 4.03 -11.67 0.34
CA THR A 190 3.05 -10.57 0.42
C THR A 190 3.47 -9.51 1.43
N LYS A 191 3.01 -8.28 1.20
CA LYS A 191 3.00 -7.21 2.19
C LYS A 191 1.83 -7.40 3.15
N ASN A 192 2.02 -7.13 4.44
CA ASN A 192 0.92 -7.04 5.41
C ASN A 192 0.12 -5.76 5.17
N SER A 193 -0.61 -5.68 4.07
CA SER A 193 -1.39 -4.51 3.71
C SER A 193 -2.62 -4.31 4.60
N GLY A 194 -3.04 -5.33 5.37
CA GLY A 194 -4.30 -5.34 6.10
C GLY A 194 -5.53 -5.19 5.19
N GLY A 195 -6.70 -5.06 5.84
CA GLY A 195 -7.99 -4.92 5.16
C GLY A 195 -8.46 -6.22 4.48
N ASP A 196 -9.77 -6.31 4.22
CA ASP A 196 -10.37 -7.57 3.78
C ASP A 196 -10.10 -7.86 2.30
N MET A 197 -10.10 -6.83 1.45
CA MET A 197 -9.99 -6.98 -0.02
C MET A 197 -8.69 -7.65 -0.52
N THR A 198 -7.66 -7.77 0.32
CA THR A 198 -6.39 -8.40 -0.08
C THR A 198 -6.03 -9.59 0.79
N ARG A 199 -6.92 -10.02 1.68
CA ARG A 199 -6.68 -11.16 2.58
C ARG A 199 -6.88 -12.51 1.90
N ASP A 200 -7.76 -12.57 0.90
CA ASP A 200 -8.13 -13.80 0.18
C ASP A 200 -6.95 -14.62 -0.33
N LYS A 201 -5.84 -13.98 -0.70
CA LYS A 201 -4.61 -14.67 -1.13
C LYS A 201 -3.86 -15.38 0.00
N VAL A 202 -3.90 -14.81 1.21
CA VAL A 202 -3.33 -15.40 2.42
C VAL A 202 -4.17 -16.59 2.82
N THR A 203 -5.50 -16.43 2.88
CA THR A 203 -6.43 -17.52 3.16
C THR A 203 -6.30 -18.66 2.15
N ALA A 204 -6.21 -18.36 0.85
CA ALA A 204 -6.02 -19.39 -0.17
C ALA A 204 -4.66 -20.10 -0.06
N ALA A 205 -3.60 -19.41 0.37
CA ALA A 205 -2.31 -20.02 0.60
C ALA A 205 -2.35 -20.94 1.83
N ASP A 206 -2.93 -20.47 2.94
CA ASP A 206 -3.11 -21.25 4.17
C ASP A 206 -3.91 -22.54 3.90
N ASP A 207 -5.03 -22.46 3.18
CA ASP A 207 -5.87 -23.61 2.84
C ASP A 207 -5.16 -24.64 1.94
N LEU A 208 -4.16 -24.21 1.16
CA LEU A 208 -3.34 -25.06 0.30
C LEU A 208 -2.07 -25.56 1.00
N GLY A 209 -1.82 -25.15 2.26
CA GLY A 209 -0.58 -25.43 2.97
C GLY A 209 0.65 -24.75 2.35
N ILE A 210 0.46 -23.66 1.62
CA ILE A 210 1.52 -22.88 0.99
C ILE A 210 2.07 -21.88 2.01
N PRO A 211 3.36 -21.94 2.39
CA PRO A 211 3.97 -20.97 3.28
C PRO A 211 3.79 -19.52 2.81
N VAL A 212 3.37 -18.66 3.73
CA VAL A 212 3.27 -17.22 3.51
C VAL A 212 4.48 -16.52 4.11
N ILE A 213 5.24 -15.82 3.27
CA ILE A 213 6.33 -14.93 3.67
C ILE A 213 5.75 -13.51 3.70
N MET A 214 5.58 -12.98 4.90
CA MET A 214 4.86 -11.73 5.12
C MET A 214 5.84 -10.61 5.50
N VAL A 215 5.96 -9.63 4.60
CA VAL A 215 6.71 -8.40 4.85
C VAL A 215 5.89 -7.52 5.80
N GLN A 216 6.50 -7.16 6.93
CA GLN A 216 5.90 -6.28 7.93
C GLN A 216 5.79 -4.85 7.43
N ARG A 217 4.82 -4.13 8.00
CA ARG A 217 4.65 -2.71 7.71
C ARG A 217 5.84 -1.93 8.25
N PRO A 218 6.31 -0.90 7.53
CA PRO A 218 7.17 0.11 8.11
C PRO A 218 6.53 0.71 9.37
N ARG A 219 7.35 1.05 10.37
CA ARG A 219 6.87 1.79 11.55
C ARG A 219 6.42 3.18 11.12
N LEU A 220 5.32 3.65 11.71
CA LEU A 220 4.93 5.05 11.59
C LEU A 220 5.91 5.93 12.38
N PRO A 221 6.07 7.22 12.01
CA PRO A 221 6.78 8.17 12.84
C PRO A 221 6.16 8.28 14.25
N ASP A 222 6.98 8.45 15.29
CA ASP A 222 6.55 8.40 16.69
C ASP A 222 5.53 9.50 17.06
N ASP A 223 5.54 10.63 16.34
CA ASP A 223 4.69 11.80 16.57
C ASP A 223 3.36 11.76 15.78
N VAL A 224 3.04 10.62 15.16
CA VAL A 224 1.86 10.48 14.30
C VAL A 224 0.75 9.68 14.97
N THR A 225 -0.43 10.28 15.06
CA THR A 225 -1.66 9.58 15.42
C THR A 225 -2.21 8.83 14.22
N ALA A 226 -2.63 7.58 14.44
CA ALA A 226 -3.30 6.75 13.44
C ALA A 226 -4.70 6.36 13.92
N VAL A 227 -5.66 6.37 12.99
CA VAL A 227 -7.02 5.88 13.19
C VAL A 227 -7.32 4.72 12.23
N PRO A 228 -7.99 3.65 12.69
CA PRO A 228 -8.18 2.42 11.92
C PRO A 228 -9.28 2.48 10.85
N THR A 229 -10.25 3.39 10.96
CA THR A 229 -11.45 3.37 10.11
C THR A 229 -11.75 4.70 9.45
N VAL A 230 -12.46 4.63 8.31
CA VAL A 230 -12.94 5.81 7.58
C VAL A 230 -13.81 6.69 8.49
N THR A 231 -14.71 6.06 9.27
CA THR A 231 -15.58 6.72 10.23
C THR A 231 -14.80 7.48 11.29
N GLU A 232 -13.74 6.89 11.85
CA GLU A 232 -12.90 7.57 12.85
C GLU A 232 -12.07 8.70 12.24
N ALA A 233 -11.57 8.54 11.02
CA ALA A 233 -10.90 9.62 10.30
C ALA A 233 -11.86 10.79 10.02
N ALA A 234 -13.10 10.50 9.60
CA ALA A 234 -14.11 11.51 9.38
C ALA A 234 -14.53 12.21 10.68
N ALA A 235 -14.67 11.47 11.78
CA ALA A 235 -14.93 12.02 13.11
C ALA A 235 -13.79 12.94 13.58
N TRP A 236 -12.54 12.54 13.37
CA TRP A 236 -11.37 13.37 13.66
C TRP A 236 -11.43 14.68 12.87
N VAL A 237 -11.70 14.60 11.56
CA VAL A 237 -11.82 15.78 10.70
C VAL A 237 -12.93 16.73 11.20
N ARG A 238 -14.09 16.19 11.60
CA ARG A 238 -15.23 16.97 12.11
C ARG A 238 -14.99 17.59 13.49
N SER A 239 -13.96 17.14 14.21
CA SER A 239 -13.62 17.65 15.55
C SER A 239 -12.65 18.84 15.55
N LEU A 240 -12.10 19.19 14.38
CA LEU A 240 -11.22 20.35 14.16
C LEU A 240 -12.03 21.63 13.99
#